data_AF-A0AAD3DE16-F1
#
_entry.id   AF-A0AAD3DE16-F1
#
_cell.length_a   1.000
_cell.length_b   1.000
_cell.length_c   1.000
_cell.angle_alpha   90.00
_cell.angle_beta   90.00
_cell.angle_gamma   90.00
#
_symmetry.space_group_name_H-M   'P 1'
#
loop_
_entity.id
_entity.type
_entity.pdbx_description
1 polymer ?
#
loop_
_entity_poly.entity_id
_entity_poly.type
_entity_poly.pdbx_seq_one_letter_code
_entity_poly.pdbx_strand_id
1 'polypeptide(L)'
;KFQLEMENVLNTAQTLLTGYDVSLQRQIRGEERVWRAEDLVYRQHEKEVLLQEQEFMQEERDFLMAQIQQAHVDNARAIWMRFVNRNRTEVQEKTEQLKALSGLAALLAGFALVSFLEFQFTVEENYKHGLLPLFALTTSITVGVEVASAVLCSLMLANILRVGKTYVSEQEEAEFMHRCHVFVTQYRPGDRPPAPERTFAAYWAHRCEREWATAFRLFSTGIPCFFINLALAGWIKFHNASTPTAASLVTCCMGIALIWNVYTHRKWGQYLLQDEDPEQDTEHRLTQPAVGLPFDWHLPPLASAGWRPQHTQEQACGPHEVVRQSLVQTSPMPATSFQPFLASANPTEQCGSSAIGDNLLRLGVGAPHETRNEAEGVAQPPNSPKAGNVRPTKPWHSSCPTEPVAEAP
;
A
#
# COMPACT_ATOMS: atom_id res chain seq x y z
N LYS A 1 -62.00 -29.45 100.04
CA LYS A 1 -60.52 -29.45 100.07
C LYS A 1 -59.94 -30.03 98.79
N PHE A 2 -60.29 -31.28 98.42
CA PHE A 2 -59.82 -31.93 97.18
C PHE A 2 -60.17 -31.18 95.88
N GLN A 3 -61.40 -30.65 95.73
CA GLN A 3 -61.77 -29.87 94.55
C GLN A 3 -60.96 -28.57 94.41
N LEU A 4 -60.63 -27.92 95.52
CA LEU A 4 -59.88 -26.66 95.56
C LEU A 4 -58.39 -26.89 95.24
N GLU A 5 -57.85 -28.06 95.63
CA GLU A 5 -56.52 -28.50 95.21
C GLU A 5 -56.48 -28.84 93.72
N MET A 6 -57.53 -29.47 93.17
CA MET A 6 -57.62 -29.80 91.75
C MET A 6 -57.73 -28.55 90.86
N GLU A 7 -58.52 -27.55 91.26
CA GLU A 7 -58.58 -26.25 90.56
C GLU A 7 -57.23 -25.52 90.57
N ASN A 8 -56.50 -25.56 91.69
CA ASN A 8 -55.16 -24.98 91.77
C ASN A 8 -54.17 -25.68 90.84
N VAL A 9 -54.21 -27.01 90.76
CA VAL A 9 -53.37 -27.78 89.82
C VAL A 9 -53.73 -27.44 88.37
N LEU A 10 -55.02 -27.33 88.04
CA LEU A 10 -55.48 -26.99 86.69
C LEU A 10 -55.05 -25.58 86.28
N ASN A 11 -55.21 -24.60 87.18
CA ASN A 11 -54.78 -23.22 86.95
C ASN A 11 -53.25 -23.11 86.79
N THR A 12 -52.49 -23.89 87.57
CA THR A 12 -51.02 -23.93 87.45
C THR A 12 -50.59 -24.54 86.13
N ALA A 13 -51.23 -25.65 85.71
CA ALA A 13 -50.96 -26.28 84.43
C ALA A 13 -51.32 -25.36 83.25
N GLN A 14 -52.45 -24.65 83.31
CA GLN A 14 -52.87 -23.69 82.30
C GLN A 14 -51.94 -22.47 82.24
N THR A 15 -51.41 -22.02 83.38
CA THR A 15 -50.41 -20.94 83.44
C THR A 15 -49.06 -21.39 82.85
N LEU A 16 -48.66 -22.63 83.09
CA LEU A 16 -47.44 -23.20 82.50
C LEU A 16 -47.59 -23.39 80.98
N LEU A 17 -48.74 -23.89 80.51
CA LEU A 17 -49.02 -24.05 79.08
C LEU A 17 -49.02 -22.69 78.35
N THR A 18 -49.71 -21.69 78.92
CA THR A 18 -49.75 -20.34 78.34
C THR A 18 -48.38 -19.65 78.40
N GLY A 19 -47.61 -19.85 79.47
CA GLY A 19 -46.22 -19.38 79.56
C GLY A 19 -45.32 -20.03 78.50
N TYR A 20 -45.48 -21.33 78.28
CA TYR A 20 -44.78 -22.07 77.23
C TYR A 20 -45.16 -21.55 75.84
N ASP A 21 -46.45 -21.39 75.54
CA ASP A 21 -46.95 -20.85 74.27
C ASP A 21 -46.43 -19.43 74.01
N VAL A 22 -46.39 -18.57 75.04
CA VAL A 22 -45.83 -17.22 74.93
C VAL A 22 -44.31 -17.27 74.67
N SER A 23 -43.59 -18.18 75.31
CA SER A 23 -42.15 -18.35 75.10
C SER A 23 -41.83 -18.87 73.69
N LEU A 24 -42.63 -19.83 73.20
CA LEU A 24 -42.54 -20.39 71.85
C LEU A 24 -42.89 -19.32 70.81
N GLN A 25 -43.97 -18.55 71.02
CA GLN A 25 -44.32 -17.43 70.14
C GLN A 25 -43.22 -16.36 70.09
N ARG A 26 -42.54 -16.09 71.22
CA ARG A 26 -41.41 -15.16 71.24
C ARG A 26 -40.23 -15.69 70.43
N GLN A 27 -39.94 -16.98 70.52
CA GLN A 27 -38.88 -17.62 69.74
C GLN A 27 -39.21 -17.58 68.25
N ILE A 28 -40.42 -17.98 67.86
CA ILE A 28 -40.89 -17.94 66.46
C ILE A 28 -40.80 -16.52 65.89
N ARG A 29 -41.25 -15.49 66.63
CA ARG A 29 -41.10 -14.09 66.20
C ARG A 29 -39.65 -13.63 66.14
N GLY A 30 -38.77 -14.21 66.95
CA GLY A 30 -37.33 -13.98 66.91
C GLY A 30 -36.74 -14.50 65.61
N GLU A 31 -37.00 -15.77 65.29
CA GLU A 31 -36.59 -16.44 64.06
C GLU A 31 -37.17 -15.74 62.81
N GLU A 32 -38.43 -15.33 62.86
CA GLU A 32 -39.09 -14.61 61.76
C GLU A 32 -38.43 -13.25 61.49
N ARG A 33 -37.93 -12.55 62.53
CA ARG A 33 -37.18 -11.30 62.36
C ARG A 33 -35.82 -11.54 61.73
N VAL A 34 -35.13 -12.60 62.13
CA VAL A 34 -33.84 -12.99 61.54
C VAL A 34 -34.03 -13.35 60.08
N TRP A 35 -35.01 -14.19 59.76
CA TRP A 35 -35.31 -14.58 58.39
C TRP A 35 -35.70 -13.39 57.51
N ARG A 36 -36.51 -12.46 58.02
CA ARG A 36 -36.82 -11.20 57.30
C ARG A 36 -35.59 -10.32 57.10
N ALA A 37 -34.67 -10.26 58.06
CA ALA A 37 -33.43 -9.51 57.91
C ALA A 37 -32.52 -10.12 56.83
N GLU A 38 -32.37 -11.45 56.84
CA GLU A 38 -31.61 -12.20 55.83
C GLU A 38 -32.22 -12.07 54.43
N ASP A 39 -33.55 -12.18 54.31
CA ASP A 39 -34.26 -11.99 53.03
C ASP A 39 -34.09 -10.57 52.48
N LEU A 40 -34.10 -9.54 53.35
CA LEU A 40 -33.82 -8.17 52.94
C LEU A 40 -32.39 -8.00 52.42
N VAL A 41 -31.40 -8.59 53.09
CA VAL A 41 -29.99 -8.57 52.66
C VAL A 41 -29.84 -9.33 51.33
N TYR A 42 -30.48 -10.50 51.21
CA TYR A 42 -30.46 -11.28 49.98
C TYR A 42 -31.04 -10.50 48.80
N ARG A 43 -32.18 -9.83 48.98
CA ARG A 43 -32.77 -8.97 47.92
C ARG A 43 -31.93 -7.74 47.60
N GLN A 44 -31.18 -7.19 48.56
CA GLN A 44 -30.24 -6.12 48.29
C GLN A 44 -29.07 -6.63 47.44
N HIS A 45 -28.50 -7.76 47.83
CA HIS A 45 -27.42 -8.40 47.08
C HIS A 45 -27.85 -8.79 45.65
N GLU A 46 -29.05 -9.36 45.49
CA GLU A 46 -29.61 -9.68 44.17
C GLU A 46 -29.72 -8.42 43.29
N LYS A 47 -30.16 -7.29 43.86
CA LYS A 47 -30.20 -6.02 43.13
C LYS A 47 -28.81 -5.53 42.74
N GLU A 48 -27.82 -5.66 43.62
CA GLU A 48 -26.44 -5.27 43.35
C GLU A 48 -25.84 -6.12 42.22
N VAL A 49 -26.06 -7.44 42.25
CA VAL A 49 -25.63 -8.36 41.18
C VAL A 49 -26.28 -7.98 39.84
N LEU A 50 -27.59 -7.71 39.82
CA LEU A 50 -28.28 -7.29 38.61
C LEU A 50 -27.76 -5.96 38.05
N LEU A 51 -27.36 -5.02 38.92
CA LEU A 51 -26.75 -3.75 38.48
C LEU A 51 -25.37 -3.99 37.87
N GLN A 52 -24.54 -4.81 38.51
CA GLN A 52 -23.22 -5.18 37.99
C GLN A 52 -23.32 -5.91 36.64
N GLU A 53 -24.29 -6.82 36.49
CA GLU A 53 -24.56 -7.49 35.23
C GLU A 53 -24.96 -6.49 34.14
N GLN A 54 -25.79 -5.48 34.46
CA GLN A 54 -26.17 -4.45 33.49
C GLN A 54 -24.99 -3.57 33.09
N GLU A 55 -24.13 -3.19 34.04
CA GLU A 55 -22.91 -2.43 33.78
C GLU A 55 -21.95 -3.22 32.87
N PHE A 56 -21.70 -4.49 33.19
CA PHE A 56 -20.87 -5.37 32.36
C PHE A 56 -21.41 -5.50 30.93
N MET A 57 -22.72 -5.69 30.77
CA MET A 57 -23.35 -5.77 29.45
C MET A 57 -23.29 -4.45 28.66
N GLN A 58 -23.20 -3.30 29.34
CA GLN A 58 -22.99 -2.01 28.69
C GLN A 58 -21.54 -1.86 28.23
N GLU A 59 -20.58 -2.18 29.09
CA GLU A 59 -19.15 -2.17 28.76
C GLU A 59 -18.83 -3.08 27.57
N GLU A 60 -19.44 -4.27 27.51
CA GLU A 60 -19.26 -5.20 26.38
C GLU A 60 -19.79 -4.60 25.07
N ARG A 61 -20.96 -3.95 25.10
CA ARG A 61 -21.52 -3.27 23.92
C ARG A 61 -20.63 -2.12 23.45
N ASP A 62 -20.13 -1.32 24.39
CA ASP A 62 -19.25 -0.19 24.07
C ASP A 62 -17.92 -0.68 23.49
N PHE A 63 -17.37 -1.78 24.04
CA PHE A 63 -16.18 -2.43 23.51
C PHE A 63 -16.39 -2.99 22.10
N LEU A 64 -17.51 -3.66 21.84
CA LEU A 64 -17.86 -4.15 20.51
C LEU A 64 -18.02 -3.01 19.49
N MET A 65 -18.68 -1.92 19.88
CA MET A 65 -18.81 -0.73 19.03
C MET A 65 -17.46 -0.10 18.70
N ALA A 66 -16.56 0.01 19.68
CA ALA A 66 -15.20 0.50 19.47
C ALA A 66 -14.40 -0.41 18.53
N GLN A 67 -14.53 -1.73 18.65
CA GLN A 67 -13.88 -2.68 17.74
C GLN A 67 -14.39 -2.55 16.29
N ILE A 68 -15.70 -2.39 16.10
CA ILE A 68 -16.28 -2.19 14.76
C ILE A 68 -15.74 -0.90 14.13
N GLN A 69 -15.68 0.19 14.90
CA GLN A 69 -15.11 1.46 14.43
C GLN A 69 -13.63 1.30 14.04
N GLN A 70 -12.85 0.61 14.87
CA GLN A 70 -11.44 0.35 14.59
C GLN A 70 -11.26 -0.48 13.31
N ALA A 71 -12.07 -1.52 13.12
CA ALA A 71 -12.05 -2.33 11.91
C ALA A 71 -12.34 -1.52 10.64
N HIS A 72 -13.24 -0.53 10.71
CA HIS A 72 -13.49 0.37 9.58
C HIS A 72 -12.27 1.25 9.24
N VAL A 73 -11.57 1.77 10.25
CA VAL A 73 -10.34 2.55 10.07
C VAL A 73 -9.24 1.69 9.46
N ASP A 74 -9.08 0.45 9.95
CA ASP A 74 -8.06 -0.47 9.45
C ASP A 74 -8.35 -0.94 8.03
N ASN A 75 -9.62 -1.16 7.67
CA ASN A 75 -10.04 -1.44 6.29
C ASN A 75 -9.73 -0.25 5.36
N ALA A 76 -10.00 0.99 5.79
CA ALA A 76 -9.66 2.18 5.03
C ALA A 76 -8.14 2.28 4.79
N ARG A 77 -7.32 2.07 5.84
CA ARG A 77 -5.85 2.03 5.73
C ARG A 77 -5.38 0.93 4.80
N ALA A 78 -5.97 -0.26 4.86
CA ALA A 78 -5.62 -1.37 3.99
C ALA A 78 -5.84 -1.03 2.51
N ILE A 79 -6.94 -0.35 2.18
CA ILE A 79 -7.21 0.13 0.82
C ILE A 79 -6.19 1.19 0.40
N TRP A 80 -5.95 2.19 1.25
CA TRP A 80 -4.94 3.22 0.99
C TRP A 80 -3.57 2.62 0.70
N MET A 81 -3.10 1.70 1.54
CA MET A 81 -1.81 1.03 1.37
C MET A 81 -1.72 0.24 0.06
N ARG A 82 -2.81 -0.41 -0.37
CA ARG A 82 -2.85 -1.10 -1.68
C ARG A 82 -2.68 -0.11 -2.83
N PHE A 83 -3.35 1.05 -2.76
CA PHE A 83 -3.20 2.10 -3.77
C PHE A 83 -1.80 2.70 -3.81
N VAL A 84 -1.24 3.03 -2.64
CA VAL A 84 0.12 3.57 -2.53
C VAL A 84 1.14 2.56 -3.08
N ASN A 85 1.02 1.28 -2.70
CA ASN A 85 1.90 0.23 -3.20
C ASN A 85 1.76 0.05 -4.72
N ARG A 86 0.54 0.06 -5.25
CA ARG A 86 0.31 0.00 -6.70
C ARG A 86 0.94 1.18 -7.43
N ASN A 87 0.67 2.41 -6.99
CA ASN A 87 1.27 3.61 -7.56
C ASN A 87 2.81 3.56 -7.49
N ARG A 88 3.39 3.07 -6.39
CA ARG A 88 4.85 2.91 -6.24
C ARG A 88 5.42 1.94 -7.27
N THR A 89 4.80 0.78 -7.43
CA THR A 89 5.24 -0.24 -8.40
C THR A 89 5.12 0.28 -9.83
N GLU A 90 4.00 0.91 -10.19
CA GLU A 90 3.81 1.51 -11.52
C GLU A 90 4.86 2.59 -11.81
N VAL A 91 5.17 3.46 -10.84
CA VAL A 91 6.23 4.46 -10.95
C VAL A 91 7.59 3.81 -11.16
N GLN A 92 7.89 2.73 -10.42
CA GLN A 92 9.15 2.01 -10.53
C GLN A 92 9.30 1.35 -11.91
N GLU A 93 8.27 0.66 -12.38
CA GLU A 93 8.25 0.01 -13.70
C GLU A 93 8.47 1.03 -14.83
N LYS A 94 7.71 2.13 -14.84
CA LYS A 94 7.88 3.20 -15.85
C LYS A 94 9.26 3.86 -15.74
N THR A 95 9.78 4.03 -14.52
CA THR A 95 11.14 4.56 -14.30
C THR A 95 12.20 3.64 -14.89
N GLU A 96 12.10 2.33 -14.67
CA GLU A 96 13.03 1.34 -15.20
C GLU A 96 12.99 1.30 -16.73
N GLN A 97 11.79 1.35 -17.33
CA GLN A 97 11.61 1.46 -18.78
C GLN A 97 12.30 2.70 -19.35
N LEU A 98 12.11 3.87 -18.73
CA LEU A 98 12.73 5.12 -19.19
C LEU A 98 14.25 5.12 -19.05
N LYS A 99 14.77 4.55 -17.97
CA LYS A 99 16.21 4.39 -17.78
C LYS A 99 16.81 3.49 -18.85
N ALA A 100 16.20 2.33 -19.11
CA ALA A 100 16.65 1.41 -20.15
C ALA A 100 16.61 2.07 -21.54
N LEU A 101 15.51 2.74 -21.89
CA LEU A 101 15.34 3.42 -23.17
C LEU A 101 16.36 4.55 -23.37
N SER A 102 16.53 5.41 -22.35
CA SER A 102 17.50 6.51 -22.41
C SER A 102 18.94 6.02 -22.51
N GLY A 103 19.29 4.95 -21.79
CA GLY A 103 20.62 4.32 -21.87
C GLY A 103 20.90 3.72 -23.25
N LEU A 104 19.93 3.01 -23.83
CA LEU A 104 20.07 2.44 -25.18
C LEU A 104 20.20 3.54 -26.25
N ALA A 105 19.39 4.59 -26.17
CA ALA A 105 19.47 5.74 -27.08
C ALA A 105 20.84 6.42 -27.02
N ALA A 106 21.38 6.64 -25.80
CA ALA A 106 22.70 7.24 -25.61
C ALA A 106 23.83 6.36 -26.18
N LEU A 107 23.77 5.03 -25.99
CA LEU A 107 24.73 4.11 -26.57
C LEU A 107 24.69 4.10 -28.09
N LEU A 108 23.48 4.11 -28.69
CA LEU A 108 23.32 4.12 -30.14
C LEU A 108 23.82 5.44 -30.75
N ALA A 109 23.49 6.58 -30.13
CA ALA A 109 24.01 7.88 -30.52
C ALA A 109 25.55 7.94 -30.42
N GLY A 110 26.12 7.44 -29.33
CA GLY A 110 27.57 7.39 -29.13
C GLY A 110 28.26 6.51 -30.17
N PHE A 111 27.74 5.32 -30.44
CA PHE A 111 28.28 4.42 -31.45
C PHE A 111 28.19 5.02 -32.86
N ALA A 112 27.07 5.65 -33.21
CA ALA A 112 26.91 6.33 -34.49
C ALA A 112 27.92 7.49 -34.66
N LEU A 113 28.14 8.26 -33.60
CA LEU A 113 29.10 9.36 -33.59
C LEU A 113 30.55 8.88 -33.70
N VAL A 114 30.94 7.87 -32.90
CA VAL A 114 32.29 7.28 -32.98
C VAL A 114 32.55 6.67 -34.35
N SER A 115 31.57 5.95 -34.90
CA SER A 115 31.67 5.41 -36.26
C SER A 115 31.94 6.52 -37.28
N PHE A 116 31.21 7.63 -37.20
CA PHE A 116 31.43 8.78 -38.07
C PHE A 116 32.84 9.38 -37.96
N LEU A 117 33.39 9.48 -36.74
CA LEU A 117 34.73 10.03 -36.51
C LEU A 117 35.86 9.09 -36.95
N GLU A 118 35.69 7.79 -36.76
CA GLU A 118 36.68 6.76 -37.12
C GLU A 118 36.78 6.53 -38.62
N PHE A 119 35.71 6.80 -39.37
CA PHE A 119 35.76 6.79 -40.82
C PHE A 119 36.42 8.08 -41.33
N GLN A 120 37.74 8.19 -41.16
CA GLN A 120 38.52 9.21 -41.85
C GLN A 120 38.51 8.91 -43.36
N PHE A 121 37.80 9.75 -44.12
CA PHE A 121 37.67 9.60 -45.56
C PHE A 121 38.82 10.31 -46.29
N THR A 122 39.71 9.54 -46.92
CA THR A 122 40.64 10.08 -47.91
C THR A 122 39.87 10.28 -49.21
N VAL A 123 39.47 11.52 -49.50
CA VAL A 123 38.70 11.85 -50.71
C VAL A 123 39.61 11.77 -51.93
N GLU A 124 39.55 10.67 -52.66
CA GLU A 124 40.12 10.56 -54.01
C GLU A 124 39.20 11.26 -55.03
N GLU A 125 39.79 11.84 -56.09
CA GLU A 125 39.10 12.75 -57.05
C GLU A 125 37.91 12.14 -57.80
N ASN A 126 37.74 10.81 -57.79
CA ASN A 126 36.67 10.10 -58.51
C ASN A 126 35.52 9.63 -57.61
N TYR A 127 35.37 10.21 -56.42
CA TYR A 127 34.33 9.79 -55.47
C TYR A 127 32.93 10.25 -55.90
N LYS A 128 31.92 9.37 -55.77
CA LYS A 128 30.51 9.71 -56.05
C LYS A 128 30.05 10.84 -55.11
N HIS A 129 29.96 12.06 -55.64
CA HIS A 129 29.67 13.29 -54.87
C HIS A 129 28.41 13.24 -53.99
N GLY A 130 27.44 12.36 -54.29
CA GLY A 130 26.20 12.24 -53.52
C GLY A 130 26.26 11.35 -52.27
N LEU A 131 27.24 10.43 -52.15
CA LEU A 131 27.19 9.40 -51.10
C LEU A 131 27.70 9.92 -49.74
N LEU A 132 28.70 10.80 -49.77
CA LEU A 132 29.25 11.46 -48.59
C LEU A 132 28.25 12.40 -47.88
N PRO A 133 27.55 13.32 -48.57
CA PRO A 133 26.54 14.16 -47.92
C PRO A 133 25.34 13.35 -47.43
N LEU A 134 24.97 12.26 -48.12
CA LEU A 134 23.90 11.37 -47.67
C LEU A 134 24.28 10.68 -46.34
N PHE A 135 25.50 10.15 -46.25
CA PHE A 135 26.02 9.54 -45.03
C PHE A 135 26.09 10.53 -43.85
N ALA A 136 26.58 11.75 -44.11
CA ALA A 136 26.61 12.80 -43.09
C ALA A 136 25.20 13.19 -42.62
N LEU A 137 24.23 13.29 -43.54
CA LEU A 137 22.84 13.60 -43.23
C LEU A 137 22.18 12.48 -42.42
N THR A 138 22.35 11.22 -42.81
CA THR A 138 21.78 10.08 -42.06
C THR A 138 22.40 9.95 -40.67
N THR A 139 23.71 10.19 -40.54
CA THR A 139 24.38 10.22 -39.23
C THR A 139 23.82 11.34 -38.35
N SER A 140 23.70 12.55 -38.89
CA SER A 140 23.19 13.70 -38.15
C SER A 140 21.75 13.50 -37.68
N ILE A 141 20.88 12.95 -38.54
CA ILE A 141 19.51 12.58 -38.17
C ILE A 141 19.51 11.52 -37.07
N THR A 142 20.31 10.45 -37.22
CA THR A 142 20.38 9.37 -36.23
C THR A 142 20.78 9.93 -34.86
N VAL A 143 21.90 10.65 -34.77
CA VAL A 143 22.38 11.22 -33.50
C VAL A 143 21.38 12.24 -32.94
N GLY A 144 20.82 13.12 -33.78
CA GLY A 144 19.87 14.14 -33.34
C GLY A 144 18.58 13.55 -32.76
N VAL A 145 18.03 12.54 -33.42
CA VAL A 145 16.79 11.85 -32.99
C VAL A 145 17.03 11.03 -31.71
N GLU A 146 18.15 10.33 -31.61
CA GLU A 146 18.50 9.54 -30.42
C GLU A 146 18.80 10.41 -29.20
N VAL A 147 19.54 11.51 -29.38
CA VAL A 147 19.80 12.49 -28.31
C VAL A 147 18.48 13.14 -27.87
N ALA A 148 17.60 13.52 -28.79
CA ALA A 148 16.29 14.07 -28.46
C ALA A 148 15.44 13.07 -27.65
N SER A 149 15.41 11.80 -28.06
CA SER A 149 14.76 10.71 -27.32
C SER A 149 15.32 10.57 -25.89
N ALA A 150 16.65 10.52 -25.75
CA ALA A 150 17.31 10.37 -24.45
C ALA A 150 17.04 11.55 -23.51
N VAL A 151 17.04 12.78 -24.04
CA VAL A 151 16.73 14.00 -23.29
C VAL A 151 15.26 14.00 -22.85
N LEU A 152 14.32 13.68 -23.74
CA LEU A 152 12.89 13.58 -23.39
C LEU A 152 12.65 12.55 -22.29
N CYS A 153 13.27 11.37 -22.39
CA CYS A 153 13.18 10.34 -21.35
C CYS A 153 13.74 10.83 -20.01
N SER A 154 14.86 11.56 -20.02
CA SER A 154 15.51 12.11 -18.82
C SER A 154 14.66 13.20 -18.16
N LEU A 155 14.07 14.10 -18.95
CA LEU A 155 13.17 15.15 -18.45
C LEU A 155 11.89 14.56 -17.88
N MET A 156 11.34 13.54 -18.54
CA MET A 156 10.16 12.84 -18.05
C MET A 156 10.45 12.08 -16.75
N LEU A 157 11.60 11.40 -16.67
CA LEU A 157 12.05 10.76 -15.43
C LEU A 157 12.19 11.78 -14.28
N ALA A 158 12.81 12.94 -14.53
CA ALA A 158 12.92 14.00 -13.54
C ALA A 158 11.54 14.52 -13.09
N ASN A 159 10.58 14.63 -14.02
CA ASN A 159 9.21 15.03 -13.71
C ASN A 159 8.50 13.98 -12.84
N ILE A 160 8.59 12.69 -13.17
CA ILE A 160 8.01 11.60 -12.38
C ILE A 160 8.61 11.58 -10.96
N LEU A 161 9.92 11.75 -10.82
CA LEU A 161 10.57 11.77 -9.50
C LEU A 161 10.13 12.99 -8.66
N ARG A 162 9.84 14.12 -9.31
CA ARG A 162 9.32 15.31 -8.63
C ARG A 162 7.89 15.10 -8.14
N VAL A 163 7.01 14.58 -8.99
CA VAL A 163 5.59 14.34 -8.65
C VAL A 163 5.43 13.12 -7.74
N GLY A 164 6.32 12.14 -7.84
CA GLY A 164 6.39 10.94 -6.99
C GLY A 164 6.39 11.26 -5.49
N LYS A 165 7.02 12.37 -5.10
CA LYS A 165 7.03 12.85 -3.70
C LYS A 165 5.66 13.35 -3.22
N THR A 166 4.78 13.73 -4.14
CA THR A 166 3.47 14.29 -3.83
C THR A 166 2.41 13.20 -3.62
N TYR A 167 2.54 12.02 -4.25
CA TYR A 167 1.58 10.91 -4.11
C TYR A 167 1.60 10.21 -2.75
N VAL A 168 2.57 10.51 -1.90
CA VAL A 168 2.67 10.01 -0.52
C VAL A 168 2.56 11.21 0.43
N SER A 169 1.56 12.05 0.20
CA SER A 169 1.28 13.17 1.09
C SER A 169 0.33 12.74 2.19
N GLU A 170 0.70 13.05 3.44
CA GLU A 170 -0.17 12.86 4.62
C GLU A 170 -1.52 13.59 4.46
N GLN A 171 -1.54 14.69 3.70
CA GLN A 171 -2.76 15.44 3.42
C GLN A 171 -3.75 14.63 2.56
N GLU A 172 -3.26 13.94 1.53
CA GLU A 172 -4.11 13.11 0.66
C GLU A 172 -4.63 11.88 1.41
N GLU A 173 -3.82 11.31 2.31
CA GLU A 173 -4.25 10.25 3.21
C GLU A 173 -5.37 10.77 4.13
N ALA A 174 -5.21 11.94 4.76
CA ALA A 174 -6.21 12.51 5.65
C ALA A 174 -7.56 12.77 4.93
N GLU A 175 -7.51 13.32 3.72
CA GLU A 175 -8.70 13.56 2.88
C GLU A 175 -9.37 12.25 2.46
N PHE A 176 -8.59 11.23 2.10
CA PHE A 176 -9.10 9.90 1.80
C PHE A 176 -9.77 9.26 3.02
N MET A 177 -9.11 9.32 4.18
CA MET A 177 -9.64 8.78 5.44
C MET A 177 -10.92 9.49 5.87
N HIS A 178 -11.03 10.80 5.64
CA HIS A 178 -12.26 11.54 5.85
C HIS A 178 -13.40 11.06 4.93
N ARG A 179 -13.14 10.85 3.63
CA ARG A 179 -14.14 10.31 2.69
C ARG A 179 -14.57 8.90 3.06
N CYS A 180 -13.64 8.06 3.49
CA CYS A 180 -13.92 6.72 4.02
C CYS A 180 -14.80 6.76 5.27
N HIS A 181 -14.55 7.69 6.19
CA HIS A 181 -15.40 7.89 7.36
C HIS A 181 -16.81 8.32 6.96
N VAL A 182 -16.95 9.29 6.05
CA VAL A 182 -18.26 9.71 5.51
C VAL A 182 -18.98 8.52 4.87
N PHE A 183 -18.27 7.71 4.07
CA PHE A 183 -18.81 6.49 3.47
C PHE A 183 -19.40 5.54 4.52
N VAL A 184 -18.69 5.24 5.60
CA VAL A 184 -19.21 4.38 6.68
C VAL A 184 -20.47 4.96 7.33
N THR A 185 -20.47 6.27 7.60
CA THR A 185 -21.62 6.93 8.25
C THR A 185 -22.86 7.04 7.34
N GLN A 186 -22.67 7.08 6.03
CA GLN A 186 -23.75 7.25 5.03
C GLN A 186 -24.01 5.99 4.21
N TYR A 187 -23.43 4.86 4.61
CA TYR A 187 -23.41 3.63 3.84
C TYR A 187 -24.81 3.08 3.58
N ARG A 188 -25.07 2.73 2.32
CA ARG A 188 -26.19 1.90 1.90
C ARG A 188 -25.68 0.58 1.34
N PRO A 189 -26.41 -0.54 1.54
CA PRO A 189 -26.05 -1.82 0.93
C PRO A 189 -25.85 -1.67 -0.59
N GLY A 190 -24.65 -2.01 -1.06
CA GLY A 190 -24.26 -1.87 -2.47
C GLY A 190 -23.42 -0.62 -2.79
N ASP A 191 -23.28 0.32 -1.86
CA ASP A 191 -22.33 1.42 -2.00
C ASP A 191 -20.89 0.87 -1.94
N ARG A 192 -19.98 1.51 -2.68
CA ARG A 192 -18.57 1.09 -2.74
C ARG A 192 -17.66 2.08 -2.02
N PRO A 193 -16.52 1.62 -1.50
CA PRO A 193 -15.55 2.53 -0.90
C PRO A 193 -15.09 3.57 -1.92
N PRO A 194 -14.79 4.80 -1.46
CA PRO A 194 -14.28 5.85 -2.34
C PRO A 194 -12.90 5.50 -2.90
N ALA A 195 -12.59 5.93 -4.11
CA ALA A 195 -11.26 5.84 -4.69
C ALA A 195 -10.40 7.08 -4.35
N PRO A 196 -9.07 6.95 -4.20
CA PRO A 196 -8.16 8.10 -4.22
C PRO A 196 -8.32 8.88 -5.52
N GLU A 197 -8.39 10.22 -5.45
CA GLU A 197 -8.62 11.06 -6.64
C GLU A 197 -7.40 11.16 -7.55
N ARG A 198 -6.20 11.11 -6.95
CA ARG A 198 -4.93 11.23 -7.67
C ARG A 198 -4.25 9.89 -7.75
N THR A 199 -4.38 9.24 -8.91
CA THR A 199 -3.62 8.04 -9.24
C THR A 199 -2.47 8.40 -10.18
N PHE A 200 -1.35 7.68 -10.04
CA PHE A 200 -0.22 7.87 -10.95
C PHE A 200 -0.61 7.57 -12.40
N ALA A 201 -1.44 6.54 -12.62
CA ALA A 201 -2.00 6.19 -13.92
C ALA A 201 -2.71 7.37 -14.60
N ALA A 202 -3.60 8.08 -13.88
CA ALA A 202 -4.31 9.23 -14.45
C ALA A 202 -3.36 10.39 -14.82
N TYR A 203 -2.36 10.65 -13.96
CA TYR A 203 -1.33 11.65 -14.25
C TYR A 203 -0.47 11.27 -15.47
N TRP A 204 -0.06 10.00 -15.54
CA TRP A 204 0.74 9.46 -16.63
C TRP A 204 -0.01 9.59 -17.95
N ALA A 205 -1.26 9.10 -18.01
CA ALA A 205 -2.12 9.20 -19.19
C ALA A 205 -2.28 10.65 -19.66
N HIS A 206 -2.51 11.58 -18.74
CA HIS A 206 -2.75 12.97 -19.12
C HIS A 206 -1.48 13.72 -19.58
N ARG A 207 -0.33 13.51 -18.91
CA ARG A 207 0.86 14.37 -19.11
C ARG A 207 2.03 13.65 -19.78
N CYS A 208 2.25 12.39 -19.47
CA CYS A 208 3.45 11.66 -19.86
C CYS A 208 3.25 10.79 -21.09
N GLU A 209 2.05 10.23 -21.31
CA GLU A 209 1.81 9.25 -22.37
C GLU A 209 2.16 9.78 -23.76
N ARG A 210 1.70 11.00 -24.08
CA ARG A 210 2.00 11.63 -25.37
C ARG A 210 3.50 11.90 -25.57
N GLU A 211 4.20 12.33 -24.52
CA GLU A 211 5.64 12.62 -24.56
C GLU A 211 6.45 11.34 -24.66
N TRP A 212 6.06 10.30 -23.90
CA TRP A 212 6.62 8.96 -23.96
C TRP A 212 6.47 8.36 -25.36
N ALA A 213 5.26 8.37 -25.92
CA ALA A 213 5.00 7.89 -27.28
C ALA A 213 5.81 8.67 -28.33
N THR A 214 6.10 9.94 -28.08
CA THR A 214 6.95 10.76 -28.96
C THR A 214 8.43 10.38 -28.82
N ALA A 215 8.94 10.22 -27.60
CA ALA A 215 10.31 9.74 -27.35
C ALA A 215 10.53 8.33 -27.92
N PHE A 216 9.58 7.42 -27.73
CA PHE A 216 9.63 6.07 -28.27
C PHE A 216 9.59 6.07 -29.80
N ARG A 217 8.80 6.93 -30.44
CA ARG A 217 8.79 7.10 -31.90
C ARG A 217 10.11 7.66 -32.42
N LEU A 218 10.71 8.63 -31.73
CA LEU A 218 12.03 9.15 -32.07
C LEU A 218 13.07 8.02 -32.00
N PHE A 219 13.20 7.35 -30.86
CA PHE A 219 14.08 6.18 -30.69
C PHE A 219 13.88 5.13 -31.79
N SER A 220 12.63 4.75 -32.05
CA SER A 220 12.31 3.75 -33.07
C SER A 220 12.64 4.20 -34.49
N THR A 221 12.64 5.51 -34.76
CA THR A 221 13.02 6.07 -36.07
C THR A 221 14.54 6.16 -36.23
N GLY A 222 15.28 6.31 -35.13
CA GLY A 222 16.75 6.33 -35.12
C GLY A 222 17.35 5.00 -35.55
N ILE A 223 16.77 3.87 -35.14
CA ILE A 223 17.28 2.52 -35.45
C ILE A 223 17.35 2.24 -36.97
N PRO A 224 16.31 2.46 -37.79
CA PRO A 224 16.40 2.34 -39.25
C PRO A 224 17.42 3.29 -39.87
N CYS A 225 17.48 4.55 -39.42
CA CYS A 225 18.47 5.51 -39.90
C CYS A 225 19.90 5.02 -39.62
N PHE A 226 20.12 4.39 -38.47
CA PHE A 226 21.39 3.79 -38.11
C PHE A 226 21.78 2.61 -39.02
N PHE A 227 20.85 1.69 -39.34
CA PHE A 227 21.12 0.60 -40.29
C PHE A 227 21.46 1.13 -41.70
N ILE A 228 20.74 2.15 -42.17
CA ILE A 228 21.06 2.82 -43.43
C ILE A 228 22.47 3.43 -43.37
N ASN A 229 22.82 4.05 -42.23
CA ASN A 229 24.13 4.63 -42.03
C ASN A 229 25.26 3.59 -42.12
N LEU A 230 25.08 2.41 -41.51
CA LEU A 230 26.03 1.31 -41.60
C LEU A 230 26.15 0.74 -43.02
N ALA A 231 25.04 0.65 -43.75
CA ALA A 231 25.07 0.23 -45.15
C ALA A 231 25.88 1.23 -46.00
N LEU A 232 25.62 2.53 -45.84
CA LEU A 232 26.36 3.60 -46.51
C LEU A 232 27.85 3.57 -46.14
N ALA A 233 28.18 3.39 -44.86
CA ALA A 233 29.57 3.26 -44.41
C ALA A 233 30.31 2.11 -45.10
N GLY A 234 29.64 0.98 -45.33
CA GLY A 234 30.18 -0.14 -46.10
C GLY A 234 30.53 0.25 -47.54
N TRP A 235 29.66 1.01 -48.21
CA TRP A 235 29.91 1.54 -49.56
C TRP A 235 31.07 2.54 -49.60
N ILE A 236 31.21 3.37 -48.56
CA ILE A 236 32.33 4.31 -48.49
C ILE A 236 33.64 3.55 -48.24
N LYS A 237 33.66 2.63 -47.29
CA LYS A 237 34.88 1.93 -46.85
C LYS A 237 35.43 0.98 -47.91
N PHE A 238 34.55 0.29 -48.65
CA PHE A 238 34.95 -0.69 -49.67
C PHE A 238 34.93 -0.12 -51.10
N HIS A 239 34.91 1.21 -51.26
CA HIS A 239 34.90 1.85 -52.58
C HIS A 239 36.09 1.42 -53.47
N ASN A 240 37.28 1.26 -52.87
CA ASN A 240 38.51 0.94 -53.61
C ASN A 240 38.71 -0.58 -53.82
N ALA A 241 37.81 -1.42 -53.31
CA ALA A 241 37.89 -2.86 -53.55
C ALA A 241 37.53 -3.18 -55.00
N SER A 242 38.36 -3.99 -55.68
CA SER A 242 38.15 -4.40 -57.08
C SER A 242 36.79 -5.09 -57.33
N THR A 243 36.18 -5.65 -56.29
CA THR A 243 34.83 -6.22 -56.37
C THR A 243 33.89 -5.58 -55.35
N PRO A 244 32.65 -5.18 -55.72
CA PRO A 244 31.67 -4.59 -54.81
C PRO A 244 30.99 -5.62 -53.89
N THR A 245 31.54 -6.83 -53.81
CA THR A 245 30.97 -7.98 -53.09
C THR A 245 30.82 -7.67 -51.61
N ALA A 246 31.85 -7.13 -50.96
CA ALA A 246 31.83 -6.79 -49.54
C ALA A 246 30.76 -5.74 -49.19
N ALA A 247 30.67 -4.64 -49.94
CA ALA A 247 29.66 -3.60 -49.71
C ALA A 247 28.24 -4.12 -49.96
N SER A 248 28.05 -4.94 -51.00
CA SER A 248 26.76 -5.57 -51.29
C SER A 248 26.31 -6.53 -50.19
N LEU A 249 27.24 -7.31 -49.62
CA LEU A 249 26.96 -8.24 -48.53
C LEU A 249 26.54 -7.49 -47.26
N VAL A 250 27.29 -6.44 -46.87
CA VAL A 250 26.94 -5.59 -45.72
C VAL A 250 25.55 -4.98 -45.92
N THR A 251 25.26 -4.44 -47.10
CA THR A 251 23.96 -3.84 -47.42
C THR A 251 22.83 -4.87 -47.34
N CYS A 252 23.06 -6.09 -47.83
CA CYS A 252 22.08 -7.18 -47.75
C CYS A 252 21.78 -7.56 -46.28
N CYS A 253 22.83 -7.77 -45.48
CA CYS A 253 22.69 -8.08 -44.06
C CYS A 253 21.96 -6.96 -43.30
N MET A 254 22.32 -5.69 -43.52
CA MET A 254 21.66 -4.54 -42.90
C MET A 254 20.21 -4.37 -43.39
N GLY A 255 19.94 -4.66 -44.66
CA GLY A 255 18.59 -4.62 -45.23
C GLY A 255 17.66 -5.68 -44.61
N ILE A 256 18.15 -6.90 -44.41
CA ILE A 256 17.40 -7.96 -43.71
C ILE A 256 17.13 -7.55 -42.26
N ALA A 257 18.14 -7.04 -41.55
CA ALA A 257 17.99 -6.56 -40.18
C ALA A 257 16.96 -5.41 -40.08
N LEU A 258 16.97 -4.48 -41.03
CA LEU A 258 16.02 -3.38 -41.11
C LEU A 258 14.59 -3.86 -41.35
N ILE A 259 14.38 -4.79 -42.29
CA ILE A 259 13.04 -5.37 -42.54
C ILE A 259 12.52 -6.06 -41.29
N TRP A 260 13.36 -6.84 -40.60
CA TRP A 260 13.00 -7.51 -39.37
C TRP A 260 12.69 -6.52 -38.23
N ASN A 261 13.47 -5.46 -38.10
CA ASN A 261 13.25 -4.40 -37.13
C ASN A 261 11.91 -3.68 -37.39
N VAL A 262 11.64 -3.27 -38.64
CA VAL A 262 10.36 -2.65 -39.03
C VAL A 262 9.19 -3.58 -38.76
N TYR A 263 9.32 -4.88 -39.07
CA TYR A 263 8.28 -5.87 -38.77
C TYR A 263 8.02 -5.96 -37.26
N THR A 264 9.08 -6.05 -36.46
CA THR A 264 9.00 -6.14 -34.99
C THR A 264 8.37 -4.88 -34.40
N HIS A 265 8.78 -3.69 -34.85
CA HIS A 265 8.20 -2.42 -34.41
C HIS A 265 6.74 -2.25 -34.84
N ARG A 266 6.34 -2.70 -36.03
CA ARG A 266 4.93 -2.62 -36.44
C ARG A 266 4.05 -3.59 -35.66
N LYS A 267 4.56 -4.80 -35.40
CA LYS A 267 3.83 -5.81 -34.63
C LYS A 267 3.68 -5.40 -33.17
N TRP A 268 4.76 -5.05 -32.49
CA TRP A 268 4.75 -4.78 -31.04
C TRP A 268 4.52 -3.32 -30.69
N GLY A 269 4.87 -2.38 -31.57
CA GLY A 269 4.72 -0.95 -31.31
C GLY A 269 3.26 -0.54 -31.17
N GLN A 270 2.32 -1.21 -31.84
CA GLN A 270 0.90 -0.96 -31.63
C GLN A 270 0.45 -1.38 -30.23
N TYR A 271 0.84 -2.57 -29.77
CA TYR A 271 0.50 -3.05 -28.43
C TYR A 271 1.17 -2.24 -27.32
N LEU A 272 2.38 -1.75 -27.54
CA LEU A 272 3.09 -0.92 -26.57
C LEU A 272 2.48 0.48 -26.45
N LEU A 273 1.87 1.01 -27.53
CA LEU A 273 1.27 2.34 -27.58
C LEU A 273 -0.24 2.34 -27.33
N GLN A 274 -0.86 1.18 -27.22
CA GLN A 274 -2.29 1.06 -26.98
C GLN A 274 -2.51 1.06 -25.47
N ASP A 275 -3.13 2.13 -24.96
CA ASP A 275 -3.58 2.18 -23.57
C ASP A 275 -4.60 1.05 -23.35
N GLU A 276 -4.44 0.31 -22.25
CA GLU A 276 -5.50 -0.58 -21.77
C GLU A 276 -6.63 0.29 -21.22
N ASP A 277 -7.80 0.25 -21.86
CA ASP A 277 -8.97 0.99 -21.40
C ASP A 277 -9.40 0.42 -20.02
N PRO A 278 -9.23 1.17 -18.92
CA PRO A 278 -9.53 0.68 -17.57
C PRO A 278 -11.04 0.42 -17.36
N GLU A 279 -11.88 0.90 -18.27
CA GLU A 279 -13.34 0.74 -18.20
C GLU A 279 -13.80 -0.70 -18.48
N GLN A 280 -13.13 -1.46 -19.36
CA GLN A 280 -13.56 -2.82 -19.71
C GLN A 280 -13.39 -3.82 -18.57
N ASP A 281 -12.30 -3.73 -17.80
CA ASP A 281 -12.06 -4.59 -16.64
C ASP A 281 -13.01 -4.29 -15.48
N THR A 282 -13.49 -3.04 -15.40
CA THR A 282 -14.39 -2.61 -14.34
C THR A 282 -15.77 -3.23 -14.54
N GLU A 283 -16.24 -3.34 -15.78
CA GLU A 283 -17.58 -3.81 -16.13
C GLU A 283 -17.80 -5.30 -15.80
N HIS A 284 -16.81 -6.16 -16.05
CA HIS A 284 -16.89 -7.59 -15.73
C HIS A 284 -16.85 -7.92 -14.23
N ARG A 285 -16.37 -7.00 -13.38
CA ARG A 285 -16.35 -7.18 -11.92
C ARG A 285 -17.62 -6.66 -11.21
N LEU A 286 -18.56 -6.04 -11.92
CA LEU A 286 -19.76 -5.41 -11.31
C LEU A 286 -20.86 -6.39 -10.89
N THR A 287 -20.73 -7.69 -11.15
CA THR A 287 -21.81 -8.67 -10.95
C THR A 287 -21.92 -9.23 -9.53
N GLN A 288 -21.10 -8.76 -8.58
CA GLN A 288 -21.18 -9.23 -7.20
C GLN A 288 -22.38 -8.61 -6.46
N PRO A 289 -23.29 -9.43 -5.88
CA PRO A 289 -24.41 -8.92 -5.10
C PRO A 289 -23.91 -8.25 -3.81
N ALA A 290 -24.58 -7.17 -3.38
CA ALA A 290 -24.26 -6.47 -2.15
C ALA A 290 -24.43 -7.40 -0.93
N VAL A 291 -23.38 -7.56 -0.12
CA VAL A 291 -23.39 -8.44 1.06
C VAL A 291 -23.52 -7.62 2.35
N GLY A 292 -23.17 -6.34 2.32
CA GLY A 292 -23.16 -5.48 3.50
C GLY A 292 -21.75 -5.20 4.00
N LEU A 293 -21.63 -4.22 4.90
CA LEU A 293 -20.41 -4.09 5.72
C LEU A 293 -20.26 -5.31 6.64
N PRO A 294 -19.04 -5.84 6.85
CA PRO A 294 -17.75 -5.29 6.40
C PRO A 294 -17.32 -5.74 5.00
N PHE A 295 -18.02 -6.68 4.36
CA PHE A 295 -17.58 -7.32 3.11
C PHE A 295 -17.52 -6.35 1.91
N ASP A 296 -18.41 -5.36 1.89
CA ASP A 296 -18.46 -4.35 0.82
C ASP A 296 -17.19 -3.46 0.78
N TRP A 297 -16.36 -3.46 1.84
CA TRP A 297 -15.01 -2.85 1.79
C TRP A 297 -14.07 -3.52 0.78
N HIS A 298 -14.34 -4.78 0.41
CA HIS A 298 -13.51 -5.51 -0.54
C HIS A 298 -13.94 -5.31 -2.00
N LEU A 299 -15.05 -4.60 -2.23
CA LEU A 299 -15.46 -4.24 -3.57
C LEU A 299 -14.45 -3.27 -4.19
N PRO A 300 -14.17 -3.39 -5.50
CA PRO A 300 -13.31 -2.43 -6.18
C PRO A 300 -13.93 -1.04 -6.04
N PRO A 301 -13.17 -0.04 -5.61
CA PRO A 301 -13.70 1.30 -5.43
C PRO A 301 -14.19 1.84 -6.77
N LEU A 302 -15.26 2.64 -6.72
CA LEU A 302 -15.75 3.32 -7.91
C LEU A 302 -14.65 4.25 -8.40
N ALA A 303 -14.10 3.95 -9.59
CA ALA A 303 -13.29 4.91 -10.32
C ALA A 303 -14.07 6.23 -10.33
N SER A 304 -13.40 7.32 -9.98
CA SER A 304 -13.98 8.64 -9.80
C SER A 304 -14.44 9.23 -11.15
N ALA A 305 -15.39 8.57 -11.83
CA ALA A 305 -16.23 9.17 -12.84
C ALA A 305 -17.16 10.17 -12.13
N GLY A 306 -16.58 11.30 -11.72
CA GLY A 306 -17.25 12.42 -11.08
C GLY A 306 -18.13 12.01 -9.90
N TRP A 307 -17.55 11.83 -8.72
CA TRP A 307 -18.31 11.98 -7.47
C TRP A 307 -18.69 13.48 -7.35
N ARG A 308 -19.67 13.92 -8.16
CA ARG A 308 -20.48 15.05 -7.77
C ARG A 308 -21.29 14.53 -6.60
N PRO A 309 -21.25 15.16 -5.42
CA PRO A 309 -22.25 14.86 -4.40
C PRO A 309 -23.61 14.98 -5.10
N GLN A 310 -24.39 13.90 -5.09
CA GLN A 310 -25.80 13.95 -5.46
C GLN A 310 -26.51 14.81 -4.40
N HIS A 311 -26.25 16.11 -4.44
CA HIS A 311 -27.15 17.08 -3.84
C HIS A 311 -28.40 17.06 -4.70
N THR A 312 -29.45 16.49 -4.11
CA THR A 312 -30.84 16.84 -4.41
C THR A 312 -31.29 16.55 -5.84
N GLN A 313 -31.35 15.26 -6.20
CA GLN A 313 -32.41 14.84 -7.12
C GLN A 313 -33.64 14.51 -6.26
N GLU A 314 -34.41 15.56 -5.98
CA GLU A 314 -35.76 15.52 -5.43
C GLU A 314 -36.64 14.75 -6.42
N GLN A 315 -36.63 13.41 -6.33
CA GLN A 315 -37.58 12.56 -7.04
C GLN A 315 -38.92 12.68 -6.33
N ALA A 316 -39.80 13.46 -6.96
CA ALA A 316 -41.20 13.57 -6.67
C ALA A 316 -41.84 12.18 -6.45
N CYS A 317 -42.42 11.99 -5.27
CA CYS A 317 -43.32 10.88 -4.98
C CYS A 317 -44.50 10.89 -5.96
N GLY A 318 -44.64 9.82 -6.75
CA GLY A 318 -45.93 9.36 -7.24
C GLY A 318 -46.53 8.36 -6.25
N PRO A 319 -47.86 8.34 -6.04
CA PRO A 319 -48.48 7.48 -5.05
C PRO A 319 -48.74 6.09 -5.63
N HIS A 320 -48.09 5.06 -5.09
CA HIS A 320 -48.58 3.69 -5.27
C HIS A 320 -48.57 2.92 -3.95
N GLU A 321 -49.80 2.63 -3.53
CA GLU A 321 -50.26 1.37 -2.95
C GLU A 321 -49.51 0.76 -1.76
N VAL A 322 -50.14 0.99 -0.61
CA VAL A 322 -50.00 0.24 0.63
C VAL A 322 -50.33 -1.24 0.39
N VAL A 323 -49.30 -2.08 0.27
CA VAL A 323 -49.44 -3.52 0.54
C VAL A 323 -48.88 -3.80 1.93
N ARG A 324 -49.82 -4.02 2.86
CA ARG A 324 -49.58 -4.64 4.17
C ARG A 324 -48.98 -6.03 3.97
N GLN A 325 -47.78 -6.27 4.49
CA GLN A 325 -47.35 -7.61 4.89
C GLN A 325 -46.76 -7.56 6.31
N SER A 326 -47.62 -7.97 7.24
CA SER A 326 -47.36 -8.91 8.33
C SER A 326 -45.99 -8.92 9.01
N LEU A 327 -46.01 -8.50 10.29
CA LEU A 327 -45.13 -8.93 11.38
C LEU A 327 -44.64 -10.38 11.18
N VAL A 328 -43.32 -10.54 11.04
CA VAL A 328 -42.64 -11.79 11.36
C VAL A 328 -41.85 -11.56 12.64
N GLN A 329 -42.34 -12.25 13.66
CA GLN A 329 -41.82 -12.43 14.99
C GLN A 329 -40.55 -13.30 14.92
N THR A 330 -39.38 -12.73 15.16
CA THR A 330 -38.14 -13.51 15.34
C THR A 330 -37.84 -13.65 16.83
N SER A 331 -37.99 -14.88 17.31
CA SER A 331 -37.60 -15.39 18.62
C SER A 331 -36.11 -15.14 18.95
N PRO A 332 -35.74 -15.17 20.25
CA PRO A 332 -34.35 -15.06 20.68
C PRO A 332 -33.57 -16.33 20.34
N MET A 333 -32.39 -16.18 19.74
CA MET A 333 -31.41 -17.26 19.55
C MET A 333 -30.51 -17.41 20.80
N PRO A 334 -30.01 -18.63 21.07
CA PRO A 334 -29.34 -18.97 22.31
C PRO A 334 -27.87 -18.55 22.33
N ALA A 335 -27.37 -18.27 23.53
CA ALA A 335 -25.97 -18.07 23.85
C ALA A 335 -25.13 -19.25 23.33
N THR A 336 -24.20 -18.95 22.43
CA THR A 336 -23.15 -19.87 21.99
C THR A 336 -21.81 -19.36 22.52
N SER A 337 -21.18 -20.21 23.32
CA SER A 337 -19.86 -20.02 23.91
C SER A 337 -18.80 -19.84 22.82
N PHE A 338 -18.11 -18.69 22.81
CA PHE A 338 -16.89 -18.51 22.04
C PHE A 338 -15.72 -19.16 22.80
N GLN A 339 -15.10 -20.18 22.21
CA GLN A 339 -13.75 -20.63 22.58
C GLN A 339 -12.71 -19.88 21.75
N PRO A 340 -11.54 -19.52 22.31
CA PRO A 340 -10.44 -18.95 21.54
C PRO A 340 -9.64 -20.06 20.84
N PHE A 341 -9.66 -20.05 19.50
CA PHE A 341 -8.75 -20.86 18.69
C PHE A 341 -7.38 -20.16 18.59
N LEU A 342 -6.38 -20.70 19.28
CA LEU A 342 -4.96 -20.50 18.99
C LEU A 342 -4.60 -21.40 17.80
N ALA A 343 -4.46 -20.82 16.61
CA ALA A 343 -3.88 -21.50 15.46
C ALA A 343 -2.48 -20.94 15.19
N SER A 344 -1.49 -21.72 15.64
CA SER A 344 -0.11 -21.70 15.17
C SER A 344 -0.09 -22.14 13.69
N ALA A 345 0.48 -21.31 12.82
CA ALA A 345 0.84 -21.70 11.47
C ALA A 345 2.18 -21.04 11.09
N ASN A 346 3.24 -21.83 11.18
CA ASN A 346 4.46 -21.66 10.41
C ASN A 346 4.12 -21.80 8.91
N PRO A 347 4.82 -21.05 8.04
CA PRO A 347 5.52 -21.76 6.98
C PRO A 347 6.95 -21.27 6.82
N THR A 348 7.86 -22.22 6.95
CA THR A 348 9.14 -22.25 6.24
C THR A 348 8.90 -22.23 4.73
N GLU A 349 9.32 -21.16 4.06
CA GLU A 349 9.71 -21.23 2.65
C GLU A 349 11.09 -20.57 2.47
N GLN A 350 12.04 -21.43 2.09
CA GLN A 350 13.31 -21.09 1.51
C GLN A 350 13.07 -20.49 0.13
N CYS A 351 13.58 -19.28 -0.12
CA CYS A 351 13.87 -18.86 -1.48
C CYS A 351 15.27 -18.24 -1.51
N GLY A 352 16.16 -18.88 -2.27
CA GLY A 352 17.56 -18.49 -2.41
C GLY A 352 17.70 -17.22 -3.24
N SER A 353 18.31 -16.19 -2.65
CA SER A 353 18.85 -15.06 -3.40
C SER A 353 20.15 -15.49 -4.08
N SER A 354 20.08 -15.69 -5.39
CA SER A 354 21.23 -15.67 -6.28
C SER A 354 21.73 -14.22 -6.38
N ALA A 355 22.86 -13.95 -5.73
CA ALA A 355 23.61 -12.72 -5.90
C ALA A 355 24.36 -12.79 -7.24
N ILE A 356 23.86 -12.07 -8.25
CA ILE A 356 24.58 -11.81 -9.51
C ILE A 356 24.44 -10.32 -9.82
N GLY A 357 25.57 -9.60 -9.73
CA GLY A 357 25.87 -8.62 -10.77
C GLY A 357 25.95 -7.12 -10.44
N ASP A 358 26.41 -6.70 -9.26
CA ASP A 358 26.88 -5.33 -9.06
C ASP A 358 28.41 -5.27 -9.12
N ASN A 359 28.97 -5.05 -10.33
CA ASN A 359 30.32 -4.51 -10.54
C ASN A 359 30.57 -4.27 -12.04
N LEU A 360 30.01 -3.19 -12.59
CA LEU A 360 30.50 -2.62 -13.85
C LEU A 360 29.99 -1.20 -14.02
N LEU A 361 30.75 -0.23 -13.48
CA LEU A 361 30.89 1.14 -14.00
C LEU A 361 31.93 1.89 -13.15
N ARG A 362 33.21 1.69 -13.50
CA ARG A 362 34.31 2.56 -13.08
C ARG A 362 35.16 2.89 -14.31
N LEU A 363 34.71 3.87 -15.08
CA LEU A 363 35.48 4.65 -16.05
C LEU A 363 35.07 6.10 -15.73
N GLY A 364 35.95 6.99 -15.25
CA GLY A 364 37.28 7.26 -15.76
C GLY A 364 37.20 8.51 -16.64
N VAL A 365 36.96 9.67 -16.03
CA VAL A 365 37.14 10.98 -16.68
C VAL A 365 38.26 11.68 -15.95
N GLY A 366 39.42 11.75 -16.59
CA GLY A 366 40.55 12.56 -16.17
C GLY A 366 40.79 13.69 -17.17
N ALA A 367 41.16 14.86 -16.65
CA ALA A 367 42.06 15.90 -17.18
C ALA A 367 41.61 17.31 -16.72
N PRO A 368 42.48 18.34 -16.69
CA PRO A 368 43.91 18.32 -16.34
C PRO A 368 44.33 19.48 -15.39
N HIS A 369 45.57 19.36 -14.90
CA HIS A 369 46.54 20.39 -14.47
C HIS A 369 46.09 21.84 -14.20
N GLU A 370 46.34 22.30 -12.98
CA GLU A 370 46.94 23.63 -12.77
C GLU A 370 47.84 23.63 -11.53
N THR A 371 49.02 24.21 -11.69
CA THR A 371 50.14 24.31 -10.75
C THR A 371 49.94 25.44 -9.73
N ARG A 372 50.61 25.35 -8.55
CA ARG A 372 51.46 26.40 -7.92
C ARG A 372 51.31 26.58 -6.38
N ASN A 373 52.45 26.35 -5.71
CA ASN A 373 53.07 26.99 -4.52
C ASN A 373 52.57 26.79 -3.07
N GLU A 374 53.46 26.13 -2.30
CA GLU A 374 54.18 26.58 -1.08
C GLU A 374 53.49 27.42 0.02
N ALA A 375 53.50 26.89 1.25
CA ALA A 375 54.03 27.51 2.50
C ALA A 375 53.67 26.58 3.68
N GLU A 376 54.60 25.76 4.19
CA GLU A 376 55.43 26.00 5.39
C GLU A 376 54.71 26.35 6.71
N GLY A 377 54.86 25.43 7.68
CA GLY A 377 55.13 25.75 9.08
C GLY A 377 53.94 25.71 10.03
N VAL A 378 54.05 24.92 11.11
CA VAL A 378 53.98 25.41 12.51
C VAL A 378 54.13 24.23 13.49
N ALA A 379 54.95 24.51 14.50
CA ALA A 379 55.48 23.65 15.54
C ALA A 379 54.51 23.34 16.69
N GLN A 380 54.94 22.37 17.49
CA GLN A 380 54.34 21.81 18.71
C GLN A 380 54.77 22.60 19.98
N PRO A 381 54.39 22.19 21.22
CA PRO A 381 53.49 22.86 22.17
C PRO A 381 54.22 23.59 23.33
N PRO A 382 53.51 24.05 24.40
CA PRO A 382 53.69 23.33 25.68
C PRO A 382 52.54 23.39 26.74
N ASN A 383 52.64 22.44 27.67
CA ASN A 383 52.38 22.47 29.14
C ASN A 383 50.95 22.49 29.77
N SER A 384 50.84 21.59 30.75
CA SER A 384 49.82 21.28 31.78
C SER A 384 49.79 22.33 32.94
N PRO A 385 49.07 22.21 34.11
CA PRO A 385 48.34 21.06 34.69
C PRO A 385 47.04 21.33 35.55
N LYS A 386 46.41 20.21 36.01
CA LYS A 386 45.69 19.92 37.29
C LYS A 386 44.34 20.58 37.69
N ALA A 387 43.31 19.74 37.83
CA ALA A 387 42.33 19.58 38.95
C ALA A 387 41.26 18.56 38.46
N GLY A 388 40.72 17.56 39.17
CA GLY A 388 40.47 17.34 40.58
C GLY A 388 38.95 17.42 40.87
N ASN A 389 38.19 16.30 40.79
CA ASN A 389 37.13 15.90 41.75
C ASN A 389 36.11 14.85 41.24
N VAL A 390 35.95 13.80 42.06
CA VAL A 390 34.72 13.22 42.64
C VAL A 390 33.58 12.76 41.70
N ARG A 391 33.33 11.44 41.70
CA ARG A 391 32.06 10.78 41.32
C ARG A 391 31.57 9.89 42.47
N PRO A 392 30.26 9.89 42.80
CA PRO A 392 29.65 8.84 43.60
C PRO A 392 28.71 7.92 42.79
N THR A 393 28.87 6.61 43.06
CA THR A 393 27.87 5.56 43.32
C THR A 393 26.52 5.49 42.57
N LYS A 394 26.26 4.37 41.87
CA LYS A 394 25.42 3.22 42.29
C LYS A 394 25.09 2.28 41.11
N PRO A 395 25.13 0.95 41.29
CA PRO A 395 24.65 -0.03 40.30
C PRO A 395 23.18 -0.42 40.53
N TRP A 396 22.47 -0.72 39.44
CA TRP A 396 21.12 -1.27 39.42
C TRP A 396 21.18 -2.80 39.60
N HIS A 397 20.51 -3.29 40.64
CA HIS A 397 20.07 -4.67 40.79
C HIS A 397 18.54 -4.66 40.79
N SER A 398 17.90 -5.48 39.95
CA SER A 398 16.55 -5.95 40.19
C SER A 398 16.36 -7.34 39.57
N SER A 399 16.29 -8.31 40.46
CA SER A 399 16.09 -9.73 40.23
C SER A 399 14.63 -10.05 39.87
N CYS A 400 14.42 -11.01 38.97
CA CYS A 400 13.14 -11.70 38.79
C CYS A 400 12.94 -12.75 39.89
N PRO A 401 11.73 -12.95 40.44
CA PRO A 401 11.44 -14.12 41.26
C PRO A 401 10.83 -15.25 40.40
N THR A 402 11.47 -16.42 40.45
CA THR A 402 10.90 -17.72 40.06
C THR A 402 10.04 -18.28 41.19
N GLU A 403 8.79 -18.64 40.89
CA GLU A 403 7.90 -19.40 41.77
C GLU A 403 8.37 -20.87 41.92
N PRO A 404 8.21 -21.49 43.10
CA PRO A 404 8.32 -22.93 43.26
C PRO A 404 6.97 -23.63 43.09
N VAL A 405 6.99 -24.71 42.31
CA VAL A 405 5.93 -25.72 42.17
C VAL A 405 5.74 -26.44 43.51
N ALA A 406 4.52 -26.44 44.03
CA ALA A 406 4.11 -27.24 45.17
C ALA A 406 3.51 -28.57 44.69
N GLU A 407 4.12 -29.67 45.13
CA GLU A 407 3.51 -31.01 45.18
C GLU A 407 2.39 -31.04 46.23
N ALA A 408 1.32 -31.76 45.92
CA ALA A 408 0.25 -32.13 46.84
C ALA A 408 -0.21 -33.57 46.51
N PRO A 409 -0.85 -34.26 47.47
CA PRO A 409 -0.56 -35.64 47.88
C PRO A 409 -1.10 -36.77 47.01
#